data_AF-A0A382FU59-F1
#
_entry.id   AF-A0A382FU59-F1
#
_cell.length_a   1.000
_cell.length_b   1.000
_cell.length_c   1.000
_cell.angle_alpha   90.00
_cell.angle_beta   90.00
_cell.angle_gamma   90.00
#
_symmetry.space_group_name_H-M   'P 1'
#
loop_
_entity.id
_entity.type
_entity.pdbx_description
1 polymer ?
#
loop_
_entity_poly.entity_id
_entity_poly.type
_entity_poly.pdbx_seq_one_letter_code
_entity_poly.pdbx_strand_id
1 'polypeptide(L)' 'QLIVVELNREILARERQEEIEVSEGDQVELVHFVGGG' A
#
# COMPACT_ATOMS: atom_id res chain seq x y z
N GLN A 1 -8.51 4.48 -11.66
CA GLN A 1 -8.31 4.99 -10.28
C GLN A 1 -6.98 4.45 -9.78
N LEU A 2 -6.09 5.30 -9.25
CA LEU A 2 -4.81 4.87 -8.68
C LEU A 2 -5.02 4.54 -7.20
N ILE A 3 -4.60 3.35 -6.78
CA ILE A 3 -4.56 2.92 -5.39
C ILE A 3 -3.09 2.74 -5.03
N VAL A 4 -2.69 3.32 -3.91
CA VAL A 4 -1.39 3.10 -3.28
C VAL A 4 -1.60 2.13 -2.13
N VAL A 5 -0.73 1.13 -2.07
CA VAL A 5 -0.70 0.16 -0.99
C VAL A 5 0.42 0.54 -0.04
N GLU A 6 0.10 0.63 1.24
CA GLU A 6 1.06 0.86 2.31
C GLU A 6 1.04 -0.34 3.26
N LEU A 7 2.23 -0.80 3.66
CA LEU A 7 2.44 -1.85 4.64
C LEU A 7 3.31 -1.27 5.77
N ASN A 8 2.78 -1.20 6.98
CA ASN A 8 3.51 -0.70 8.15
C ASN A 8 4.16 0.67 7.94
N ARG A 9 3.46 1.60 7.26
CA ARG A 9 3.96 2.94 6.91
C ARG A 9 5.00 3.01 5.80
N GLU A 10 5.21 1.91 5.08
CA GLU A 10 6.00 1.88 3.85
C GLU A 10 5.09 1.78 2.62
N ILE A 11 5.23 2.73 1.70
CA ILE A 11 4.55 2.67 0.40
C ILE A 11 5.19 1.59 -0.47
N LEU A 12 4.37 0.63 -0.92
CA LEU A 12 4.81 -0.47 -1.76
C LEU A 12 4.73 -0.11 -3.24
N ALA A 13 5.88 -0.19 -3.92
CA ALA A 13 5.93 -0.18 -5.38
C ALA A 13 5.17 -1.38 -5.94
N ARG A 14 4.45 -1.19 -7.05
CA ARG A 14 3.51 -2.19 -7.56
C ARG A 14 4.19 -3.50 -7.95
N GLU A 15 5.40 -3.43 -8.44
CA GLU A 15 6.21 -4.57 -8.85
C GLU A 15 6.65 -5.43 -7.66
N ARG A 16 6.79 -4.82 -6.48
CA ARG A 16 7.20 -5.50 -5.24
C ARG A 16 6.03 -6.16 -4.50
N GLN A 17 4.79 -5.81 -4.84
CA GLN A 17 3.60 -6.30 -4.12
C GLN A 17 3.44 -7.82 -4.22
N GLU A 18 3.83 -8.42 -5.35
CA GLU A 18 3.72 -9.87 -5.57
C GLU A 18 4.73 -10.67 -4.74
N GLU A 19 5.79 -10.02 -4.26
CA GLU A 19 6.88 -10.65 -3.50
C GLU A 19 6.72 -10.51 -1.98
N ILE A 20 5.76 -9.69 -1.53
CA ILE A 20 5.60 -9.37 -0.12
C ILE A 20 4.53 -10.25 0.52
N GLU A 21 4.94 -10.97 1.58
CA GLU A 21 4.02 -11.69 2.45
C GLU A 21 3.54 -10.77 3.59
N VAL A 22 2.23 -10.81 3.87
CA VAL A 22 1.62 -10.11 5.01
C VAL A 22 1.51 -11.08 6.18
N SER A 23 1.93 -10.64 7.36
CA SER A 23 1.93 -11.42 8.58
C SER A 23 0.90 -10.91 9.59
N GLU A 24 0.58 -11.74 10.59
CA GLU A 24 -0.26 -11.32 11.70
C GLU A 24 0.37 -10.13 12.44
N GLY A 25 -0.41 -9.08 12.64
CA GLY A 25 0.03 -7.84 13.29
C GLY A 25 0.46 -6.72 12.34
N ASP A 26 0.60 -7.01 11.04
CA ASP A 26 0.89 -5.99 10.03
C ASP A 26 -0.31 -5.06 9.79
N GLN A 27 -0.01 -3.79 9.50
CA GLN A 27 -1.01 -2.79 9.13
C GLN A 27 -0.94 -2.55 7.62
N VAL A 28 -2.03 -2.91 6.93
CA VAL A 28 -2.19 -2.70 5.49
C VAL A 28 -3.17 -1.57 5.25
N GLU A 29 -2.76 -0.56 4.49
CA GLU A 29 -3.56 0.62 4.18
C GLU A 29 -3.70 0.77 2.66
N LEU A 30 -4.93 1.02 2.21
CA LEU A 30 -5.25 1.26 0.80
C LEU A 30 -5.66 2.71 0.63
N VAL A 31 -4.80 3.49 0.00
CA VAL A 31 -4.98 4.93 -0.14
C VAL A 31 -5.33 5.24 -1.59
N HIS A 32 -6.40 5.99 -1.80
CA HIS A 32 -6.69 6.59 -3.11
C HIS A 32 -6.63 8.10 -2.99
N PHE A 33 -5.87 8.74 -3.87
CA PHE A 33 -5.79 10.20 -3.88
C PHE A 33 -7.10 10.78 -4.42
N VAL A 34 -7.81 11.50 -3.56
CA VAL A 34 -8.89 12.42 -3.94
C VAL A 34 -8.26 13.79 -4.07
N GLY A 35 -8.00 14.24 -5.31
CA GLY A 35 -7.23 15.46 -5.58
C GLY A 35 -7.71 16.68 -4.78
N GLY A 36 -6.74 17.44 -4.26
CA GLY A 36 -6.93 18.73 -3.59
C GLY A 36 -5.80 19.68 -4.00
N GLY A 37 -5.78 19.99 -5.31
CA GLY A 37 -4.91 20.94 -5.99
C GLY A 37 -5.48 21.22 -7.38
#